data_AF-A0A380FI63-F1
#
_entry.id   AF-A0A380FI63-F1
#
_cell.length_a   1.000
_cell.length_b   1.000
_cell.length_c   1.000
_cell.angle_alpha   90.00
_cell.angle_beta   90.00
_cell.angle_gamma   90.00
#
_symmetry.space_group_name_H-M   'P 1'
#
loop_
_entity.id
_entity.type
_entity.pdbx_description
1 polymer ?
#
loop_
_entity_poly.entity_id
_entity_poly.type
_entity_poly.pdbx_seq_one_letter_code
_entity_poly.pdbx_strand_id
1 'polypeptide(L)'
;MEKPTRLALLKEIAEFLNEETETYTMLNGALKSLINGSDFTTGWIFFIDESGQHELVSDIELPGALSKHNCKYMKEGSCWCVKAYHNKALN
;
A
#
# COMPACT_ATOMS: atom_id res chain seq x y z
N MET A 1 -1.14 21.29 12.27
CA MET A 1 0.08 21.13 11.46
C MET A 1 -0.32 21.29 10.02
N GLU A 2 0.38 22.15 9.27
CA GLU A 2 0.09 22.40 7.86
C GLU A 2 0.59 21.21 7.03
N LYS A 3 -0.20 20.74 6.06
CA LYS A 3 0.19 19.61 5.21
C LYS A 3 1.30 20.05 4.24
N PRO A 4 2.29 19.19 3.94
CA PRO A 4 3.32 19.53 2.96
C PRO A 4 2.71 19.77 1.58
N THR A 5 3.35 20.62 0.78
CA THR A 5 2.97 20.72 -0.64
C THR A 5 3.17 19.38 -1.32
N ARG A 6 2.39 19.09 -2.37
CA ARG A 6 2.51 17.84 -3.13
C ARG A 6 3.95 17.55 -3.59
N LEU A 7 4.68 18.58 -4.02
CA LEU A 7 6.05 18.42 -4.49
C LEU A 7 7.03 18.12 -3.35
N ALA A 8 6.88 18.79 -2.20
CA ALA A 8 7.68 18.51 -1.02
C ALA A 8 7.46 17.07 -0.52
N LEU A 9 6.19 16.64 -0.44
CA LEU A 9 5.85 15.27 -0.04
C LEU A 9 6.46 14.21 -0.95
N LEU A 10 6.34 14.38 -2.28
CA LEU A 10 6.89 13.42 -3.23
C LEU A 10 8.43 13.37 -3.15
N LYS A 11 9.08 14.50 -2.85
CA LYS A 11 10.53 14.55 -2.65
C LYS A 11 10.94 13.79 -1.38
N GLU A 12 10.26 14.03 -0.26
CA GLU A 12 10.53 13.33 1.01
C GLU A 12 10.35 11.81 0.86
N ILE A 13 9.29 11.36 0.17
CA ILE A 13 9.08 9.95 -0.12
C ILE A 13 10.22 9.41 -1.00
N ALA A 14 10.63 10.13 -2.04
CA ALA A 14 11.72 9.68 -2.91
C ALA A 14 13.06 9.57 -2.17
N GLU A 15 13.38 10.52 -1.28
CA GLU A 15 14.58 10.45 -0.43
C GLU A 15 14.52 9.23 0.50
N PHE A 16 13.39 9.02 1.18
CA PHE A 16 13.18 7.86 2.04
C PHE A 16 13.34 6.53 1.29
N LEU A 17 12.76 6.41 0.09
CA LEU A 17 12.89 5.22 -0.75
C LEU A 17 14.34 4.95 -1.19
N ASN A 18 15.17 5.98 -1.36
CA ASN A 18 16.55 5.82 -1.81
C ASN A 18 17.52 5.47 -0.67
N GLU A 19 17.18 5.81 0.57
CA GLU A 19 18.02 5.55 1.75
C GLU A 19 17.74 4.19 2.40
N GLU A 20 16.50 3.72 2.30
CA GLU A 20 16.11 2.43 2.87
C GLU A 20 16.67 1.25 2.06
N THR A 21 17.05 0.20 2.78
CA THR A 21 17.64 -1.02 2.19
C THR A 21 16.76 -2.25 2.35
N GLU A 22 15.76 -2.18 3.23
CA GLU A 22 14.84 -3.27 3.52
C GLU A 22 13.48 -2.94 2.87
N THR A 23 13.05 -3.79 1.96
CA THR A 23 11.90 -3.50 1.07
C THR A 23 10.58 -3.35 1.83
N TYR A 24 10.31 -4.18 2.84
CA TYR A 24 9.04 -4.12 3.57
C TYR A 24 8.94 -2.83 4.41
N THR A 25 10.02 -2.48 5.10
CA THR A 25 10.16 -1.26 5.90
C THR A 25 10.07 -0.03 5.02
N MET A 26 10.75 -0.05 3.87
CA MET A 26 10.70 1.00 2.85
C MET A 26 9.27 1.22 2.33
N LEU A 27 8.56 0.17 1.93
CA LEU A 27 7.20 0.31 1.40
C LEU A 27 6.24 0.82 2.48
N ASN A 28 6.38 0.33 3.70
CA ASN A 28 5.54 0.75 4.82
C ASN A 28 5.77 2.21 5.22
N GLY A 29 7.02 2.65 5.29
CA GLY A 29 7.36 4.04 5.58
C GLY A 29 6.90 4.99 4.47
N ALA A 30 7.11 4.63 3.20
CA ALA A 30 6.67 5.43 2.06
C ALA A 30 5.14 5.57 2.01
N LEU A 31 4.41 4.47 2.21
CA LEU A 31 2.95 4.48 2.27
C LEU A 31 2.45 5.36 3.43
N LYS A 32 3.06 5.22 4.62
CA LYS A 32 2.72 6.03 5.79
C LYS A 32 2.94 7.53 5.53
N SER A 33 4.07 7.90 4.93
CA SER A 33 4.36 9.28 4.55
C SER A 33 3.34 9.82 3.55
N LEU A 34 2.98 9.02 2.53
CA LEU A 34 1.95 9.38 1.56
C LEU A 34 0.59 9.66 2.21
N ILE A 35 0.12 8.76 3.08
CA ILE A 35 -1.17 8.93 3.77
C ILE A 35 -1.14 10.17 4.68
N ASN A 36 -0.09 10.34 5.49
CA ASN A 36 0.00 11.47 6.41
C ASN A 36 0.15 12.83 5.71
N GLY A 37 0.80 12.85 4.53
CA GLY A 37 1.07 14.08 3.78
C GLY A 37 -0.01 14.47 2.77
N SER A 38 -1.02 13.62 2.53
CA SER A 38 -2.06 13.84 1.51
C SER A 38 -3.47 13.86 2.12
N ASP A 39 -4.50 13.87 1.28
CA ASP A 39 -5.90 13.75 1.69
C ASP A 39 -6.40 12.30 1.71
N PHE A 40 -5.52 11.34 1.41
CA PHE A 40 -5.84 9.92 1.58
C PHE A 40 -5.91 9.55 3.07
N THR A 41 -6.83 8.66 3.41
CA THR A 41 -7.04 8.23 4.80
C THR A 41 -6.63 6.79 5.05
N THR A 42 -6.42 6.01 3.99
CA THR A 42 -6.04 4.59 4.05
C THR A 42 -5.28 4.21 2.79
N GLY A 43 -4.44 3.18 2.88
CA GLY A 43 -3.80 2.58 1.72
C GLY A 43 -3.21 1.21 2.06
N TRP A 44 -2.92 0.42 1.03
CA TRP A 44 -2.24 -0.87 1.16
C TRP A 44 -1.45 -1.18 -0.10
N ILE A 45 -0.45 -2.05 0.05
CA ILE A 45 0.41 -2.52 -1.04
C ILE A 45 0.36 -4.04 -1.05
N PHE A 46 0.18 -4.60 -2.24
CA PHE A 46 0.32 -6.02 -2.51
C PHE A 46 1.58 -6.28 -3.33
N PHE A 47 2.32 -7.33 -3.00
CA PHE A 47 3.10 -8.05 -3.99
C PHE A 47 2.20 -9.08 -4.66
N ILE A 48 2.25 -9.14 -5.98
CA ILE A 48 1.46 -10.08 -6.78
C ILE A 48 2.45 -10.79 -7.71
N ASP A 49 2.52 -12.11 -7.61
CA ASP A 49 3.39 -12.91 -8.46
C ASP A 49 2.76 -13.20 -9.83
N GLU A 50 3.51 -13.88 -10.70
CA GLU A 50 3.05 -14.27 -12.04
C GLU A 50 1.85 -15.22 -12.03
N SER A 51 1.64 -15.96 -10.93
CA SER A 51 0.49 -16.86 -10.75
C SER A 51 -0.76 -16.14 -10.23
N GLY A 52 -0.64 -14.85 -9.88
CA GLY A 52 -1.70 -14.05 -9.27
C GLY A 52 -1.87 -14.30 -7.77
N GLN A 53 -0.94 -15.02 -7.13
CA GLN A 53 -0.87 -15.06 -5.66
C GLN A 53 -0.39 -13.71 -5.16
N HIS A 54 -0.96 -13.28 -4.03
CA HIS A 54 -0.68 -11.97 -3.47
C HIS A 54 -0.28 -12.03 -2.01
N GLU A 55 0.54 -11.08 -1.61
CA GLU A 55 0.99 -10.87 -0.24
C GLU A 55 0.70 -9.43 0.16
N LEU A 56 0.00 -9.23 1.28
CA LEU A 56 -0.20 -7.92 1.88
C LEU A 56 1.10 -7.49 2.59
N VAL A 57 1.87 -6.61 1.96
CA VAL A 57 3.20 -6.22 2.45
C VAL A 57 3.22 -4.90 3.24
N SER A 58 2.20 -4.08 3.08
CA SER A 58 1.99 -2.88 3.88
C SER A 58 0.53 -2.48 3.88
N ASP A 59 0.06 -1.97 5.00
CA ASP A 59 -1.27 -1.43 5.16
C ASP A 59 -1.29 -0.28 6.19
N ILE A 60 -2.08 0.75 5.90
CA ILE A 60 -2.29 1.92 6.76
C ILE A 60 -3.80 2.15 6.86
N GLU A 61 -4.31 2.15 8.10
CA GLU A 61 -5.70 2.49 8.42
C GLU A 61 -6.75 1.73 7.58
N LEU A 62 -6.57 0.40 7.42
CA LEU A 62 -7.49 -0.41 6.61
C LEU A 62 -8.95 -0.24 7.07
N PRO A 63 -9.89 -0.10 6.12
CA PRO A 63 -11.32 -0.09 6.43
C PRO A 63 -11.71 -1.32 7.26
N GLY A 64 -12.65 -1.13 8.19
CA GLY A 64 -13.03 -2.15 9.17
C GLY A 64 -13.47 -3.50 8.59
N ALA A 65 -13.89 -3.57 7.31
CA ALA A 65 -14.19 -4.83 6.64
C ALA A 65 -12.93 -5.59 6.20
N LEU A 66 -11.86 -4.86 5.80
CA LEU A 66 -10.61 -5.40 5.29
C LEU A 66 -9.64 -5.79 6.41
N SER A 67 -9.73 -5.15 7.58
CA SER A 67 -8.92 -5.49 8.76
C SER A 67 -9.49 -6.68 9.57
N LYS A 68 -10.68 -7.18 9.24
CA LYS A 68 -11.31 -8.31 9.95
C LYS A 68 -10.42 -9.54 9.98
N HIS A 69 -10.46 -10.23 11.11
CA HIS A 69 -9.73 -11.48 11.33
C HIS A 69 -8.24 -11.35 11.00
N ASN A 70 -7.59 -10.27 11.44
CA ASN A 70 -6.18 -9.98 11.17
C ASN A 70 -5.86 -9.88 9.66
N CYS A 71 -6.73 -9.16 8.95
CA CYS A 71 -6.67 -8.98 7.50
C CYS A 71 -6.79 -10.30 6.71
N LYS A 72 -7.53 -11.29 7.23
CA LYS A 72 -7.67 -12.61 6.60
C LYS A 72 -8.05 -12.51 5.12
N TYR A 73 -9.03 -11.67 4.79
CA TYR A 73 -9.52 -11.50 3.42
C TYR A 73 -8.54 -10.79 2.48
N MET A 74 -7.50 -10.17 3.03
CA MET A 74 -6.42 -9.52 2.30
C MET A 74 -5.18 -10.42 2.16
N LYS A 75 -5.08 -11.47 2.99
CA LYS A 75 -3.94 -12.40 3.03
C LYS A 75 -4.27 -13.78 2.46
N GLU A 76 -5.55 -14.16 2.47
CA GLU A 76 -6.01 -15.49 2.13
C GLU A 76 -7.13 -15.46 1.08
N GLY A 77 -7.16 -16.51 0.26
CA GLY A 77 -8.17 -16.69 -0.77
C GLY A 77 -7.93 -15.78 -1.97
N SER A 78 -8.98 -15.55 -2.76
CA SER A 78 -8.87 -14.71 -3.95
C SER A 78 -9.46 -13.33 -3.72
N CYS A 79 -8.64 -12.29 -3.84
CA CYS A 79 -9.10 -10.91 -3.90
C CYS A 79 -9.61 -10.59 -5.32
N TRP A 80 -10.78 -9.95 -5.42
CA TRP A 80 -11.32 -9.53 -6.72
C TRP A 80 -10.39 -8.53 -7.42
N CYS A 81 -9.84 -7.55 -6.69
CA CYS A 81 -8.93 -6.56 -7.27
C CYS A 81 -7.68 -7.20 -7.88
N VAL A 82 -7.11 -8.20 -7.20
CA VAL A 82 -5.94 -8.96 -7.67
C VAL A 82 -6.29 -9.77 -8.92
N LYS A 83 -7.42 -10.47 -8.92
CA LYS A 83 -7.93 -11.21 -10.09
C LYS A 83 -8.18 -10.29 -11.28
N ALA A 84 -8.82 -9.15 -11.05
CA ALA A 84 -9.11 -8.16 -12.09
C ALA A 84 -7.82 -7.56 -12.66
N TYR A 85 -6.85 -7.21 -11.80
CA TYR A 85 -5.52 -6.75 -12.21
C TYR A 85 -4.82 -7.77 -13.11
N HIS A 86 -4.75 -9.03 -12.67
CA HIS A 86 -4.13 -10.12 -13.43
C HIS A 86 -4.81 -10.35 -14.79
N ASN A 87 -6.14 -10.28 -14.82
CA ASN A 87 -6.94 -10.44 -16.04
C ASN A 87 -6.99 -9.17 -16.93
N LYS A 88 -6.23 -8.11 -16.59
CA LYS A 88 -6.27 -6.80 -17.28
C LYS A 88 -7.68 -6.21 -17.40
N ALA A 89 -8.50 -6.47 -16.37
CA ALA A 89 -9.89 -6.04 -16.25
C ALA A 89 -10.10 -5.02 -15.12
N LEU A 90 -9.01 -4.53 -14.51
CA LEU A 90 -9.05 -3.42 -13.56
C LEU A 90 -9.06 -2.10 -14.36
N ASN A 91 -10.15 -1.36 -14.28
CA ASN A 91 -10.37 -0.10 -14.99
C ASN A 91 -9.85 1.10 -14.20
#